data_AF-A0A382KF39-F1
#
_entry.id   AF-A0A382KF39-F1
#
_cell.length_a   1.000
_cell.length_b   1.000
_cell.length_c   1.000
_cell.angle_alpha   90.00
_cell.angle_beta   90.00
_cell.angle_gamma   90.00
#
_symmetry.space_group_name_H-M   'P 1'
#
loop_
_entity.id
_entity.type
_entity.pdbx_description
1 polymer ?
#
loop_
_entity_poly.entity_id
_entity_poly.type
_entity_poly.pdbx_seq_one_letter_code
_entity_poly.pdbx_strand_id
1 'polypeptide(L)'
;IKRGFDETEPCRQRYFCNPCDRRFDDPTETVFSGHHQPLKIWILCLYFMGLNLSNLQIAQELSLNKDDVHEMASQLREGVQSHKAPTSLQGEVECDEAYVISGHKGHPQSVKKSGSVAKFSTFINLCYVL
;
A
#
# COMPACT_ATOMS: atom_id res chain seq x y z
N ILE A 1 2.61 -7.40 30.61
CA ILE A 1 1.32 -7.76 31.25
C ILE A 1 0.19 -7.33 30.34
N LYS A 2 -0.77 -8.20 30.04
CA LYS A 2 -1.99 -7.87 29.28
C LYS A 2 -2.90 -6.96 30.11
N ARG A 3 -3.34 -5.84 29.55
CA ARG A 3 -4.22 -4.84 30.18
C ARG A 3 -5.56 -4.69 29.45
N GLY A 4 -6.19 -5.82 29.14
CA GLY A 4 -7.47 -5.84 28.43
C GLY A 4 -7.35 -5.39 26.97
N PHE A 5 -8.50 -5.19 26.33
CA PHE A 5 -8.60 -4.79 24.93
C PHE A 5 -8.94 -3.30 24.81
N ASP A 6 -8.77 -2.77 23.61
CA ASP A 6 -9.27 -1.45 23.26
C ASP A 6 -10.82 -1.43 23.29
N GLU A 7 -11.38 -0.28 23.65
CA GLU A 7 -12.84 -0.09 23.74
C GLU A 7 -13.48 0.03 22.36
N THR A 8 -12.80 0.66 21.40
CA THR A 8 -13.29 0.82 20.02
C THR A 8 -12.92 -0.37 19.13
N GLU A 9 -11.84 -1.07 19.48
CA GLU A 9 -11.31 -2.21 18.74
C GLU A 9 -11.15 -3.44 19.65
N PRO A 10 -12.19 -4.28 19.77
CA PRO A 10 -12.16 -5.43 20.67
C PRO A 10 -11.05 -6.45 20.39
N CYS A 11 -10.49 -6.44 19.18
CA CYS A 11 -9.39 -7.31 18.79
C CYS A 11 -8.00 -6.75 19.16
N ARG A 12 -7.89 -5.48 19.57
CA ARG A 12 -6.62 -4.81 19.88
C ARG A 12 -6.27 -4.99 21.34
N GLN A 13 -5.30 -5.86 21.62
CA GLN A 13 -4.82 -6.13 22.97
C GLN A 13 -3.90 -5.00 23.43
N ARG A 14 -4.17 -4.47 24.63
CA ARG A 14 -3.30 -3.50 25.31
C ARG A 14 -2.32 -4.22 26.22
N TYR A 15 -1.09 -3.75 26.28
CA TYR A 15 -0.02 -4.28 27.12
C TYR A 15 0.64 -3.20 27.95
N PHE A 16 1.25 -3.65 29.04
CA PHE A 16 2.10 -2.83 29.89
C PHE A 16 3.39 -3.57 30.22
N CYS A 17 4.51 -2.90 29.99
CA CYS A 17 5.85 -3.35 30.32
C CYS A 17 6.20 -2.88 31.74
N ASN A 18 6.33 -3.80 32.71
CA ASN A 18 6.74 -3.43 34.07
C ASN A 18 8.18 -2.91 34.16
N PRO A 19 9.19 -3.50 33.48
CA PRO A 19 10.56 -3.02 33.62
C PRO A 19 10.79 -1.61 33.05
N CYS A 20 9.99 -1.21 32.08
CA CYS A 20 10.17 0.04 31.34
C CYS A 20 9.02 1.04 31.53
N ASP A 21 8.00 0.70 32.32
CA ASP A 21 6.77 1.46 32.58
C ASP A 21 6.03 1.99 31.33
N ARG A 22 6.27 1.38 30.16
CA ARG A 22 5.63 1.77 28.89
C ARG A 22 4.37 0.96 28.61
N ARG A 23 3.42 1.62 27.97
CA ARG A 23 2.21 1.02 27.39
C ARG A 23 2.41 0.83 25.90
N PHE A 24 1.94 -0.28 25.38
CA PHE A 24 1.94 -0.59 23.96
C PHE A 24 0.75 -1.50 23.64
N ASP A 25 0.50 -1.74 22.36
CA ASP A 25 -0.56 -2.58 21.84
C ASP A 25 -0.07 -3.40 20.64
N ASP A 26 -0.92 -4.26 20.09
CA ASP A 26 -0.54 -5.12 18.96
C ASP A 26 0.03 -4.36 17.75
N PRO A 27 -0.50 -3.19 17.33
CA PRO A 27 0.08 -2.45 16.20
C PRO A 27 1.31 -1.61 16.55
N THR A 28 1.76 -1.56 17.81
CA THR A 28 2.95 -0.79 18.19
C THR A 28 4.18 -1.25 17.38
N GLU A 29 4.97 -0.29 16.90
CA GLU A 29 6.14 -0.50 16.01
C GLU A 29 5.81 -1.13 14.64
N THR A 30 4.55 -1.11 14.23
CA THR A 30 4.14 -1.50 12.87
C THR A 30 3.69 -0.29 12.06
N VAL A 31 3.54 -0.47 10.74
CA VAL A 31 2.92 0.51 9.83
C VAL A 31 1.48 0.85 10.19
N PHE A 32 0.85 0.09 11.11
CA PHE A 32 -0.52 0.33 11.57
C PHE A 32 -0.58 1.13 12.89
N SER A 33 0.58 1.48 13.45
CA SER A 33 0.68 2.19 14.73
C SER A 33 0.08 3.59 14.64
N GLY A 34 -0.77 3.95 15.61
CA GLY A 34 -1.28 5.31 15.76
C GLY A 34 -2.34 5.74 14.75
N HIS A 35 -2.80 4.86 13.87
CA HIS A 35 -3.84 5.18 12.89
C HIS A 35 -5.25 5.04 13.47
N HIS A 36 -6.16 5.90 13.01
CA HIS A 36 -7.58 5.87 13.37
C HIS A 36 -8.36 4.76 12.67
N GLN A 37 -7.89 4.32 11.50
CA GLN A 37 -8.56 3.26 10.75
C GLN A 37 -8.29 1.91 11.40
N PRO A 38 -9.33 1.09 11.66
CA PRO A 38 -9.15 -0.21 12.28
C PRO A 38 -8.24 -1.14 11.50
N LEU A 39 -7.51 -2.00 12.21
CA LEU A 39 -6.56 -2.94 11.59
C LEU A 39 -7.21 -3.78 10.48
N LYS A 40 -8.46 -4.21 10.64
CA LYS A 40 -9.22 -4.95 9.61
C LYS A 40 -9.32 -4.19 8.28
N ILE A 41 -9.45 -2.87 8.32
CA ILE A 41 -9.59 -2.01 7.13
C ILE A 41 -8.26 -1.96 6.38
N TRP A 42 -7.14 -1.88 7.10
CA TRP A 42 -5.79 -1.97 6.51
C TRP A 42 -5.55 -3.31 5.83
N ILE A 43 -5.92 -4.42 6.47
CA ILE A 43 -5.74 -5.76 5.90
C ILE A 43 -6.59 -5.95 4.64
N LEU A 44 -7.84 -5.47 4.65
CA LEU A 44 -8.70 -5.51 3.45
C LEU A 44 -8.18 -4.60 2.33
N CYS A 45 -7.67 -3.41 2.65
CA CYS A 45 -7.02 -2.52 1.69
C CYS A 45 -5.83 -3.22 1.02
N LEU A 46 -4.96 -3.86 1.81
CA LEU A 46 -3.83 -4.63 1.30
C LEU A 46 -4.28 -5.80 0.41
N TYR A 47 -5.32 -6.52 0.81
CA TYR A 47 -5.90 -7.61 0.02
C TYR A 47 -6.42 -7.11 -1.34
N PHE A 48 -7.18 -6.00 -1.37
CA PHE A 48 -7.68 -5.43 -2.62
C PHE A 48 -6.58 -4.86 -3.52
N MET A 49 -5.50 -4.31 -2.93
CA MET A 49 -4.30 -3.94 -3.68
C MET A 49 -3.66 -5.16 -4.36
N GLY A 50 -3.58 -6.30 -3.68
CA GLY A 50 -3.07 -7.56 -4.25
C GLY A 50 -3.93 -8.12 -5.38
N LEU A 51 -5.23 -7.79 -5.39
CA LEU A 51 -6.16 -8.08 -6.48
C LEU A 51 -6.11 -7.03 -7.61
N ASN A 52 -5.22 -6.04 -7.52
CA ASN A 52 -5.05 -4.95 -8.49
C ASN A 52 -6.31 -4.07 -8.68
N LEU A 53 -7.13 -3.88 -7.64
CA LEU A 53 -8.23 -2.91 -7.68
C LEU A 53 -7.69 -1.47 -7.69
N SER A 54 -8.43 -0.56 -8.34
CA SER A 54 -8.10 0.87 -8.29
C SER A 54 -8.37 1.44 -6.90
N ASN A 55 -7.58 2.44 -6.46
CA ASN A 55 -7.81 3.13 -5.18
C ASN A 55 -9.24 3.69 -5.06
N LEU A 56 -9.85 4.13 -6.16
CA LEU A 56 -11.23 4.63 -6.14
C LEU A 56 -12.23 3.51 -5.84
N GLN A 57 -12.04 2.34 -6.44
CA GLN A 57 -12.89 1.18 -6.16
C GLN A 57 -12.67 0.69 -4.73
N ILE A 58 -11.43 0.61 -4.26
CA ILE A 58 -11.11 0.25 -2.87
C ILE A 58 -11.81 1.21 -1.88
N ALA A 59 -11.79 2.51 -2.16
CA ALA A 59 -12.49 3.51 -1.36
C ALA A 59 -14.00 3.27 -1.32
N GLN A 60 -14.61 2.87 -2.44
CA GLN A 60 -16.03 2.51 -2.51
C GLN A 60 -16.33 1.24 -1.70
N GLU A 61 -15.57 0.16 -1.89
CA GLU A 61 -15.76 -1.12 -1.19
C GLU A 61 -15.57 -0.99 0.33
N LEU A 62 -14.61 -0.17 0.76
CA LEU A 62 -14.33 0.07 2.18
C LEU A 62 -15.13 1.23 2.78
N SER A 63 -15.93 1.94 1.98
CA SER A 63 -16.65 3.15 2.39
C SER A 63 -15.74 4.23 3.02
N LEU A 64 -14.58 4.44 2.41
CA LEU A 64 -13.57 5.43 2.83
C LEU A 64 -13.47 6.60 1.84
N ASN A 65 -12.83 7.68 2.27
CA ASN A 65 -12.43 8.72 1.34
C ASN A 65 -11.32 8.19 0.40
N LYS A 66 -11.39 8.57 -0.88
CA LYS A 66 -10.36 8.23 -1.88
C LYS A 66 -8.96 8.67 -1.46
N ASP A 67 -8.85 9.81 -0.76
CA ASP A 67 -7.58 10.39 -0.33
C ASP A 67 -7.00 9.57 0.83
N ASP A 68 -7.84 9.12 1.77
CA ASP A 68 -7.43 8.20 2.83
C ASP A 68 -6.89 6.89 2.24
N VAL A 69 -7.61 6.30 1.27
CA VAL A 69 -7.14 5.08 0.59
C VAL A 69 -5.86 5.34 -0.19
N HIS A 70 -5.67 6.52 -0.76
CA HIS A 70 -4.43 6.87 -1.44
C HIS A 70 -3.24 6.88 -0.48
N GLU A 71 -3.37 7.54 0.67
CA GLU A 71 -2.36 7.57 1.73
C GLU A 71 -2.07 6.16 2.28
N MET A 72 -3.13 5.41 2.60
CA MET A 72 -3.00 4.02 3.06
C MET A 72 -2.24 3.16 2.04
N ALA A 73 -2.61 3.23 0.76
CA ALA A 73 -1.97 2.45 -0.28
C ALA A 73 -0.51 2.90 -0.53
N SER A 74 -0.19 4.18 -0.33
CA SER A 74 1.18 4.68 -0.41
C SER A 74 2.05 4.08 0.70
N GLN A 75 1.59 4.15 1.95
CA GLN A 75 2.30 3.61 3.10
C GLN A 75 2.50 2.09 2.99
N LEU A 76 1.47 1.36 2.54
CA LEU A 76 1.58 -0.08 2.30
C LEU A 76 2.60 -0.41 1.22
N ARG A 77 2.62 0.35 0.11
CA ARG A 77 3.62 0.17 -0.96
C ARG A 77 5.04 0.46 -0.48
N GLU A 78 5.24 1.52 0.28
CA GLU A 78 6.54 1.85 0.87
C GLU A 78 7.01 0.76 1.85
N GLY A 79 6.10 0.24 2.68
CA GLY A 79 6.39 -0.89 3.57
C GLY A 79 6.85 -2.13 2.81
N VAL A 80 6.16 -2.50 1.71
CA VAL A 80 6.57 -3.63 0.86
C VAL A 80 7.91 -3.37 0.19
N GLN A 81 8.12 -2.15 -0.33
CA GLN A 81 9.35 -1.78 -1.04
C GLN A 81 10.57 -1.78 -0.11
N SER A 82 10.42 -1.26 1.11
CA SER A 82 11.51 -1.20 2.11
C SER A 82 11.90 -2.58 2.66
N HIS A 83 10.97 -3.54 2.68
CA HIS A 83 11.24 -4.92 3.07
C HIS A 83 11.65 -5.85 1.93
N LYS A 84 11.67 -5.34 0.68
CA LYS A 84 12.19 -6.11 -0.45
C LYS A 84 13.70 -6.27 -0.29
N ALA A 85 14.16 -7.53 -0.21
CA ALA A 85 15.58 -7.82 -0.13
C ALA A 85 16.32 -7.28 -1.37
N PRO A 86 17.52 -6.68 -1.20
CA PRO A 86 18.31 -6.26 -2.34
C PRO A 86 18.70 -7.48 -3.17
N THR A 87 18.32 -7.49 -4.44
CA THR A 87 18.67 -8.57 -5.36
C THR A 87 19.98 -8.23 -6.07
N SER A 88 21.00 -9.06 -5.89
CA SER A 88 22.21 -9.02 -6.71
C SER A 88 21.99 -9.93 -7.92
N LEU A 89 21.98 -9.36 -9.12
CA LEU A 89 21.87 -10.12 -10.36
C LEU A 89 23.23 -10.73 -10.69
N GLN A 90 23.26 -12.04 -10.95
CA GLN A 90 24.47 -12.79 -11.32
C GLN A 90 24.15 -13.74 -12.48
N GLY A 91 25.11 -13.99 -13.36
CA GLY A 91 24.93 -14.85 -14.52
C GLY A 91 24.30 -14.12 -15.72
N GLU A 92 23.59 -14.86 -16.55
CA GLU A 92 22.84 -14.32 -17.68
C GLU A 92 21.51 -13.72 -17.18
N VAL A 93 21.25 -12.47 -17.57
CA VAL A 93 20.10 -11.70 -17.11
C VAL A 93 19.28 -11.32 -18.34
N GLU A 94 18.00 -11.64 -18.31
CA GLU A 94 17.03 -11.15 -19.30
C GLU A 94 16.38 -9.86 -18.79
N CYS A 95 16.23 -8.89 -19.69
CA CYS A 95 15.63 -7.59 -19.41
C CYS A 95 14.45 -7.37 -20.37
N ASP A 96 13.25 -7.30 -19.80
CA ASP A 96 12.02 -6.98 -20.53
C ASP A 96 11.59 -5.54 -20.31
N GLU A 97 10.98 -4.95 -21.35
CA GLU A 97 10.41 -3.61 -21.31
C GLU A 97 8.88 -3.65 -21.28
N ALA A 98 8.29 -2.99 -20.27
CA ALA A 98 6.86 -2.72 -20.22
C ALA A 98 6.57 -1.23 -20.40
N TYR A 99 5.61 -0.91 -21.28
CA TYR A 99 5.15 0.44 -21.57
C TYR A 99 3.84 0.72 -20.83
N VAL A 100 3.87 1.61 -19.85
CA VAL A 100 2.68 2.02 -19.09
C VAL A 100 2.40 3.51 -19.29
N ILE A 101 1.14 3.87 -19.56
CA ILE A 101 0.73 5.28 -19.70
C ILE A 101 0.52 5.86 -18.30
N SER A 102 1.36 6.81 -17.88
CA SER A 102 1.32 7.43 -16.54
C SER A 102 0.47 8.70 -16.45
N GLY A 103 -0.38 8.95 -17.45
CA GLY A 103 -1.31 10.07 -17.51
C GLY A 103 -0.83 11.22 -18.39
N HIS A 104 -1.76 12.12 -18.73
CA HIS A 104 -1.49 13.28 -19.57
C HIS A 104 -1.08 14.49 -18.73
N LYS A 105 0.22 14.71 -18.57
CA LYS A 105 0.77 15.87 -17.86
C LYS A 105 0.23 17.17 -18.47
N GLY A 106 -0.66 17.85 -17.76
CA GLY A 106 -1.21 19.16 -18.12
C GLY A 106 -2.34 19.19 -19.15
N HIS A 107 -2.86 18.04 -19.62
CA HIS A 107 -3.95 18.00 -20.62
C HIS A 107 -5.08 17.04 -20.21
N PRO A 108 -5.90 17.36 -19.18
CA PRO A 108 -6.97 16.49 -18.71
C PRO A 108 -8.08 16.23 -19.76
N GLN A 109 -8.21 17.09 -20.76
CA GLN A 109 -9.22 16.94 -21.82
C GLN A 109 -8.90 15.82 -22.83
N SER A 110 -7.64 15.40 -22.99
CA SER A 110 -7.28 14.29 -23.89
C SER A 110 -7.69 12.92 -23.36
N VAL A 111 -7.99 12.82 -22.06
CA VAL A 111 -8.47 11.59 -21.39
C VAL A 111 -9.94 11.28 -21.75
N LYS A 112 -10.72 12.29 -22.20
CA LYS A 112 -12.16 12.13 -22.48
C LYS A 112 -12.48 11.61 -23.89
N LYS A 113 -11.51 11.54 -24.80
CA LYS A 113 -11.73 10.98 -26.14
C LYS A 113 -11.36 9.50 -26.14
N SER A 114 -12.38 8.66 -26.06
CA SER A 114 -12.32 7.27 -26.51
C SER A 114 -11.76 7.23 -27.93
N GLY A 115 -10.63 6.54 -28.13
CA GLY A 115 -10.21 6.10 -29.47
C GLY A 115 -8.73 6.24 -29.79
N SER A 116 -8.06 7.34 -29.46
CA SER A 116 -6.67 7.55 -29.93
C SER A 116 -5.89 8.47 -28.99
N VAL A 117 -5.01 7.91 -28.17
CA VAL A 117 -4.20 8.65 -27.20
C VAL A 117 -2.78 8.83 -27.71
N ALA A 118 -2.32 10.07 -27.86
CA ALA A 118 -0.89 10.38 -27.97
C ALA A 118 -0.22 10.05 -26.62
N LYS A 119 0.67 9.05 -26.62
CA LYS A 119 1.12 8.34 -25.41
C LYS A 119 2.37 8.98 -24.84
N PHE A 120 2.31 9.41 -23.58
CA PHE A 120 3.51 9.53 -22.75
C PHE A 120 3.64 8.21 -21.99
N SER A 121 4.52 7.33 -22.46
CA SER A 121 4.84 6.07 -21.79
C SER A 121 5.91 6.28 -20.73
N THR A 122 5.68 5.74 -19.54
CA THR A 122 6.73 5.46 -18.58
C THR A 122 7.28 4.08 -18.87
N PHE A 123 8.62 3.99 -18.90
CA PHE A 123 9.35 2.75 -19.08
C PHE A 123 9.50 2.04 -17.74
N ILE A 124 9.12 0.77 -17.67
CA ILE A 124 9.40 -0.10 -16.52
C ILE A 124 10.28 -1.24 -17.04
N ASN A 125 11.51 -1.33 -16.52
CA ASN A 125 12.41 -2.45 -16.79
C ASN A 125 12.13 -3.57 -15.80
N LEU A 126 11.87 -4.77 -16.32
CA LEU A 126 11.75 -6.01 -15.57
C LEU A 126 13.00 -6.85 -15.84
N CYS A 127 13.82 -7.10 -14.81
CA CYS A 127 15.02 -7.91 -14.93
C CYS A 127 14.85 -9.21 -14.13
N TYR A 128 15.17 -10.35 -14.75
CA TYR A 128 15.17 -11.64 -14.08
C TYR A 128 16.36 -12.51 -14.53
N VAL A 129 16.81 -13.41 -13.65
CA VAL A 129 17.91 -14.35 -13.92
C VAL A 129 17.29 -15.61 -14.56
N LEU A 130 17.89 -16.06 -15.68
CA LEU A 130 17.46 -17.26 -16.42
C LEU A 130 17.77 -18.56 -15.66
#